data_AF-A0A830C867-F1
#
_entry.id   AF-A0A830C867-F1
#
_cell.length_a   1.000
_cell.length_b   1.000
_cell.length_c   1.000
_cell.angle_alpha   90.00
_cell.angle_beta   90.00
_cell.angle_gamma   90.00
#
_symmetry.space_group_name_H-M   'P 1'
#
loop_
_entity.id
_entity.type
_entity.pdbx_description
1 polymer ?
#
loop_
_entity_poly.entity_id
_entity_poly.type
_entity_poly.pdbx_seq_one_letter_code
_entity_poly.pdbx_strand_id
1 'polypeptide(L)'
;MRFGKVNRFVAQFARQSVVNEHSLAASDVKAAPSLVPKHGPGAGSTGSKFFSTLALLGAGASGLLSCAAVSYADEAEHGLDSPSYPWPHKGILSSYDHASIRRGHQVYTQVCASCHSMSLISYRDLVGVAYTEEETKAMAAEIEVARHNGQNYVFALLTGYRDPPAGVTIREGLHYNPYFPGGAIAMPKMLNDGAVEYEDGTPATEAQMGKDVVSFLSWAAEPEMEERKLMGFKWIFVLSLALLQAGYYRRLRWSVLKSRKLVLDVVN
;
A
#
# COMPACT_ATOMS: atom_id res chain seq x y z
N MET A 1 25.64 34.34 37.93
CA MET A 1 24.53 34.48 36.94
C MET A 1 24.96 33.77 35.65
N ARG A 2 24.21 32.91 34.94
CA ARG A 2 22.83 32.38 35.07
C ARG A 2 22.83 30.88 34.67
N PHE A 3 22.60 29.95 35.60
CA PHE A 3 22.29 28.53 35.28
C PHE A 3 20.77 28.24 35.24
N GLY A 4 19.92 29.27 35.34
CA GLY A 4 18.48 29.14 35.57
C GLY A 4 17.56 29.11 34.33
N LYS A 5 18.07 28.80 33.13
CA LYS A 5 17.25 28.76 31.89
C LYS A 5 16.87 27.36 31.38
N VAL A 6 17.62 26.31 31.72
CA VAL A 6 17.33 24.95 31.21
C VAL A 6 16.12 24.31 31.93
N ASN A 7 16.02 24.46 33.25
CA ASN A 7 14.90 23.90 34.03
C ASN A 7 13.51 24.45 33.69
N ARG A 8 13.41 25.57 32.94
CA ARG A 8 12.11 26.17 32.60
C ARG A 8 11.47 25.55 31.35
N PHE A 9 12.26 24.91 30.47
CA PHE A 9 11.75 24.31 29.24
C PHE A 9 11.15 22.91 29.49
N VAL A 10 11.78 22.11 30.34
CA VAL A 10 11.30 20.77 30.73
C VAL A 10 10.00 20.85 31.53
N ALA A 11 9.87 21.85 32.41
CA ALA A 11 8.66 22.07 33.20
C ALA A 11 7.44 22.54 32.40
N GLN A 12 7.63 23.00 31.15
CA GLN A 12 6.55 23.46 30.28
C GLN A 12 5.97 22.31 29.44
N PHE A 13 6.81 21.37 28.96
CA PHE A 13 6.33 20.17 28.27
C PHE A 13 5.51 19.24 29.17
N ALA A 14 5.97 18.99 30.40
CA ALA A 14 5.27 18.12 31.36
C ALA A 14 3.91 18.68 31.86
N ARG A 15 3.59 19.95 31.58
CA ARG A 15 2.31 20.57 31.96
C ARG A 15 1.31 20.61 30.79
N GLN A 16 1.74 20.35 29.57
CA GLN A 16 0.88 20.34 28.39
C GLN A 16 0.13 19.01 28.21
N SER A 17 0.64 17.90 28.75
CA SER A 17 0.08 16.55 28.60
C SER A 17 -1.08 16.21 29.56
N VAL A 18 -1.41 17.10 30.52
CA VAL A 18 -2.38 16.82 31.61
C VAL A 18 -3.68 17.62 31.46
N VAL A 19 -3.81 18.48 30.45
CA VAL A 19 -4.95 19.42 30.31
C VAL A 19 -5.93 19.00 29.20
N ASN A 20 -5.65 17.95 28.44
CA ASN A 20 -6.38 17.62 27.20
C ASN A 20 -7.33 16.40 27.30
N GLU A 21 -7.76 16.01 28.50
CA GLU A 21 -8.73 14.91 28.72
C GLU A 21 -10.18 15.35 29.00
N HIS A 22 -10.48 16.65 28.99
CA HIS A 22 -11.83 17.17 29.26
C HIS A 22 -12.33 18.16 28.18
N SER A 23 -12.64 17.65 26.98
CA SER A 23 -13.63 18.29 26.07
C SER A 23 -13.98 17.40 24.85
N LEU A 24 -14.72 16.32 25.07
CA LEU A 24 -15.63 15.79 24.03
C LEU A 24 -16.99 15.51 24.68
N ALA A 25 -17.86 16.52 24.61
CA ALA A 25 -19.26 16.36 24.97
C ALA A 25 -19.93 15.43 23.95
N ALA A 26 -20.49 14.33 24.43
CA ALA A 26 -21.28 13.43 23.60
C ALA A 26 -22.57 14.14 23.15
N SER A 27 -22.79 14.19 21.83
CA SER A 27 -24.08 14.60 21.26
C SER A 27 -25.13 13.51 21.48
N ASP A 28 -26.29 13.89 22.01
CA ASP A 28 -27.36 12.97 22.41
C ASP A 28 -27.82 12.01 21.30
N VAL A 29 -27.68 10.71 21.54
CA VAL A 29 -28.47 9.67 20.85
C VAL A 29 -29.51 9.13 21.80
N LYS A 30 -30.77 9.37 21.43
CA LYS A 30 -31.99 9.09 22.20
C LYS A 30 -32.11 7.59 22.54
N ALA A 31 -32.07 7.25 23.83
CA ALA A 31 -32.22 5.87 24.27
C ALA A 31 -33.63 5.32 24.00
N ALA A 32 -33.72 4.17 23.33
CA ALA A 32 -34.92 3.34 23.30
C ALA A 32 -34.98 2.46 24.58
N PRO A 33 -36.16 2.19 25.15
CA PRO A 33 -36.26 1.50 26.44
C PRO A 33 -35.95 0.00 26.31
N SER A 34 -35.08 -0.50 27.18
CA SER A 34 -34.77 -1.92 27.29
C SER A 34 -35.88 -2.69 28.03
N LEU A 35 -36.61 -3.53 27.29
CA LEU A 35 -37.59 -4.45 27.87
C LEU A 35 -36.89 -5.68 28.48
N VAL A 36 -36.45 -5.55 29.74
CA VAL A 36 -36.00 -6.69 30.56
C VAL A 36 -37.16 -7.16 31.44
N PRO A 37 -37.74 -8.36 31.22
CA PRO A 37 -38.81 -8.87 32.06
C PRO A 37 -38.27 -9.40 33.39
N LYS A 38 -38.62 -8.73 34.50
CA LYS A 38 -38.41 -9.25 35.86
C LYS A 38 -39.20 -10.55 36.04
N HIS A 39 -38.53 -11.67 36.27
CA HIS A 39 -39.17 -12.89 36.76
C HIS A 39 -39.35 -12.80 38.28
N GLY A 40 -40.60 -12.86 38.75
CA GLY A 40 -40.95 -13.16 40.14
C GLY A 40 -41.10 -14.67 40.36
N PRO A 41 -40.99 -15.17 41.60
CA PRO A 41 -41.18 -16.59 41.89
C PRO A 41 -42.68 -16.93 41.95
N GLY A 42 -43.14 -17.88 41.12
CA GLY A 42 -44.55 -18.27 41.11
C GLY A 42 -44.85 -19.55 40.34
N ALA A 43 -45.32 -20.56 41.09
CA ALA A 43 -46.19 -21.68 40.71
C ALA A 43 -45.99 -22.37 39.34
N GLY A 44 -45.63 -23.65 39.40
CA GLY A 44 -45.42 -24.51 38.23
C GLY A 44 -46.64 -24.87 37.40
N SER A 45 -46.36 -25.52 36.27
CA SER A 45 -47.30 -26.37 35.54
C SER A 45 -46.53 -27.42 34.74
N THR A 46 -47.09 -28.62 34.67
CA THR A 46 -46.51 -29.81 34.04
C THR A 46 -46.81 -29.81 32.54
N GLY A 47 -45.81 -29.88 31.66
CA GLY A 47 -46.05 -30.17 30.24
C GLY A 47 -44.92 -29.81 29.28
N SER A 48 -44.87 -30.54 28.15
CA SER A 48 -44.05 -30.26 26.97
C SER A 48 -42.52 -30.15 27.15
N LYS A 49 -41.85 -31.32 27.09
CA LYS A 49 -40.41 -31.40 26.76
C LYS A 49 -40.10 -31.33 25.25
N PHE A 50 -41.06 -30.93 24.41
CA PHE A 50 -40.98 -31.14 22.95
C PHE A 50 -40.61 -29.90 22.10
N PHE A 51 -40.64 -28.69 22.65
CA PHE A 51 -40.36 -27.45 21.89
C PHE A 51 -38.99 -26.81 22.18
N SER A 52 -38.23 -27.29 23.17
CA SER A 52 -36.96 -26.66 23.57
C SER A 52 -35.77 -27.05 22.66
N THR A 53 -35.84 -28.20 21.97
CA THR A 53 -34.74 -28.75 21.15
C THR A 53 -34.64 -28.16 19.74
N LEU A 54 -35.68 -27.48 19.24
CA LEU A 54 -35.67 -26.92 17.88
C LEU A 54 -35.02 -25.53 17.80
N ALA A 55 -35.01 -24.78 18.91
CA ALA A 55 -34.45 -23.42 18.97
C ALA A 55 -32.93 -23.36 18.78
N LEU A 56 -32.18 -24.37 19.27
CA LEU A 56 -30.72 -24.42 19.14
C LEU A 56 -30.26 -24.68 17.69
N LEU A 57 -31.06 -25.38 16.88
CA LEU A 57 -30.71 -25.71 15.50
C LEU A 57 -31.01 -24.54 14.54
N GLY A 58 -32.07 -23.77 14.78
CA GLY A 58 -32.42 -22.60 13.96
C GLY A 58 -31.41 -21.43 14.08
N ALA A 59 -30.81 -21.25 15.26
CA ALA A 59 -29.78 -20.23 15.49
C ALA A 59 -28.43 -20.60 14.85
N GLY A 60 -28.03 -21.88 14.88
CA GLY A 60 -26.75 -22.34 14.34
C GLY A 60 -26.64 -22.20 12.82
N ALA A 61 -27.68 -22.63 12.09
CA ALA A 61 -27.68 -22.54 10.62
C ALA A 61 -27.68 -21.09 10.12
N SER A 62 -28.50 -20.23 10.73
CA SER A 62 -28.60 -18.80 10.36
C SER A 62 -27.33 -18.01 10.73
N GLY A 63 -26.70 -18.33 11.86
CA GLY A 63 -25.44 -17.73 12.28
C GLY A 63 -24.29 -18.05 11.32
N LEU A 64 -24.14 -19.32 10.93
CA LEU A 64 -23.09 -19.75 10.00
C LEU A 64 -23.27 -19.15 8.59
N LEU A 65 -24.50 -19.07 8.07
CA LEU A 65 -24.78 -18.40 6.79
C LEU A 65 -24.47 -16.89 6.86
N SER A 66 -24.84 -16.23 7.95
CA SER A 66 -24.57 -14.80 8.14
C SER A 66 -23.07 -14.51 8.19
N CYS A 67 -22.31 -15.29 8.97
CA CYS A 67 -20.85 -15.14 9.04
C CYS A 67 -20.15 -15.39 7.69
N ALA A 68 -20.60 -16.39 6.91
CA ALA A 68 -20.01 -16.69 5.59
C ALA A 68 -20.32 -15.60 4.54
N ALA A 69 -21.51 -15.00 4.59
CA ALA A 69 -21.86 -13.86 3.73
C ALA A 69 -21.07 -12.60 4.10
N VAL A 70 -20.87 -12.35 5.41
CA VAL A 70 -20.05 -11.24 5.90
C VAL A 70 -18.59 -11.41 5.49
N SER A 71 -18.00 -12.61 5.61
CA SER A 71 -16.62 -12.83 5.14
C SER A 71 -16.49 -12.64 3.63
N TYR A 72 -17.43 -13.17 2.82
CA TYR A 72 -17.36 -12.99 1.36
C TYR A 72 -17.47 -11.52 0.93
N ALA A 73 -18.26 -10.71 1.66
CA ALA A 73 -18.32 -9.28 1.44
C ALA A 73 -17.00 -8.58 1.81
N ASP A 74 -16.39 -8.93 2.95
CA ASP A 74 -15.13 -8.32 3.43
C ASP A 74 -13.95 -8.56 2.46
N GLU A 75 -13.84 -9.77 1.89
CA GLU A 75 -12.86 -10.08 0.82
C GLU A 75 -13.08 -9.24 -0.44
N ALA A 76 -14.35 -8.96 -0.78
CA ALA A 76 -14.70 -8.15 -1.96
C ALA A 76 -14.42 -6.66 -1.74
N GLU A 77 -14.68 -6.12 -0.54
CA GLU A 77 -14.41 -4.72 -0.20
C GLU A 77 -12.91 -4.40 -0.19
N HIS A 78 -12.07 -5.29 0.36
CA HIS A 78 -10.61 -5.11 0.34
C HIS A 78 -10.00 -5.23 -1.08
N GLY A 79 -10.61 -6.08 -1.92
CA GLY A 79 -10.06 -6.44 -3.23
C GLY A 79 -8.96 -7.51 -3.12
N LEU A 80 -8.80 -8.30 -4.17
CA LEU A 80 -7.81 -9.38 -4.22
C LEU A 80 -6.38 -8.80 -4.18
N ASP A 81 -5.53 -9.33 -3.31
CA ASP A 81 -4.12 -8.95 -3.27
C ASP A 81 -3.41 -9.27 -4.59
N SER A 82 -2.62 -8.31 -5.08
CA SER A 82 -1.87 -8.44 -6.32
C SER A 82 -0.58 -9.28 -6.10
N PRO A 83 -0.30 -10.29 -6.95
CA PRO A 83 0.89 -11.11 -6.79
C PRO A 83 2.17 -10.32 -7.10
N SER A 84 3.30 -10.74 -6.53
CA SER A 84 4.57 -10.00 -6.67
C SER A 84 5.31 -10.39 -7.95
N TYR A 85 5.16 -9.59 -9.02
CA TYR A 85 5.81 -9.88 -10.31
C TYR A 85 7.33 -9.63 -10.28
N PRO A 86 8.13 -10.33 -11.11
CA PRO A 86 9.58 -10.16 -11.21
C PRO A 86 9.95 -9.02 -12.17
N TRP A 87 9.67 -7.77 -11.78
CA TRP A 87 10.04 -6.58 -12.57
C TRP A 87 11.56 -6.48 -12.80
N PRO A 88 12.02 -6.00 -13.98
CA PRO A 88 13.45 -5.91 -14.29
C PRO A 88 14.19 -5.01 -13.29
N HIS A 89 13.58 -3.88 -12.92
CA HIS A 89 14.07 -2.91 -11.94
C HIS A 89 13.90 -3.30 -10.46
N LYS A 90 13.52 -4.55 -10.13
CA LYS A 90 13.27 -4.99 -8.74
C LYS A 90 14.54 -5.22 -7.90
N GLY A 91 15.72 -5.31 -8.52
CA GLY A 91 17.00 -5.57 -7.84
C GLY A 91 17.70 -4.32 -7.29
N ILE A 92 18.63 -4.51 -6.34
CA ILE A 92 19.42 -3.44 -5.68
C ILE A 92 20.29 -2.65 -6.67
N LEU A 93 20.77 -3.31 -7.74
CA LEU A 93 21.58 -2.72 -8.80
C LEU A 93 20.91 -2.82 -10.19
N SER A 94 19.60 -3.06 -10.23
CA SER A 94 18.83 -3.09 -11.48
C SER A 94 18.33 -1.68 -11.84
N SER A 95 18.62 -1.24 -13.07
CA SER A 95 18.05 -0.06 -13.73
C SER A 95 16.63 -0.36 -14.27
N TYR A 96 15.98 0.64 -14.85
CA TYR A 96 14.81 0.45 -15.69
C TYR A 96 15.19 -0.16 -17.06
N ASP A 97 14.16 -0.70 -17.73
CA ASP A 97 14.20 -1.06 -19.14
C ASP A 97 13.67 0.14 -19.93
N HIS A 98 14.57 0.96 -20.46
CA HIS A 98 14.23 2.19 -21.20
C HIS A 98 13.41 1.93 -22.47
N ALA A 99 13.56 0.77 -23.11
CA ALA A 99 12.73 0.40 -24.26
C ALA A 99 11.29 0.07 -23.81
N SER A 100 11.13 -0.57 -22.65
CA SER A 100 9.82 -0.77 -22.00
C SER A 100 9.19 0.55 -21.56
N ILE A 101 9.97 1.53 -21.08
CA ILE A 101 9.46 2.89 -20.78
C ILE A 101 8.97 3.59 -22.05
N ARG A 102 9.74 3.56 -23.14
CA ARG A 102 9.38 4.19 -24.43
C ARG A 102 8.07 3.60 -24.98
N ARG A 103 7.96 2.27 -25.04
CA ARG A 103 6.72 1.56 -25.39
C ARG A 103 5.57 1.85 -24.43
N GLY A 104 5.84 1.99 -23.14
CA GLY A 104 4.85 2.33 -22.12
C GLY A 104 4.26 3.72 -22.30
N HIS A 105 5.09 4.70 -22.63
CA HIS A 105 4.65 6.05 -23.00
C HIS A 105 3.81 6.04 -24.29
N GLN A 106 4.16 5.21 -25.28
CA GLN A 106 3.36 5.04 -26.49
C GLN A 106 1.95 4.50 -26.17
N VAL A 107 1.82 3.43 -25.38
CA VAL A 107 0.51 2.91 -24.98
C VAL A 107 -0.25 3.92 -24.11
N TYR A 108 0.44 4.61 -23.19
CA TYR A 108 -0.15 5.64 -22.36
C TYR A 108 -0.79 6.77 -23.20
N THR A 109 -0.06 7.30 -24.18
CA THR A 109 -0.53 8.38 -25.06
C THR A 109 -1.64 7.95 -26.01
N GLN A 110 -1.63 6.70 -26.50
CA GLN A 110 -2.66 6.19 -27.42
C GLN A 110 -3.95 5.72 -26.72
N VAL A 111 -3.85 5.18 -25.50
CA VAL A 111 -4.97 4.48 -24.82
C VAL A 111 -5.47 5.21 -23.58
N CYS A 112 -4.57 5.79 -22.78
CA CYS A 112 -4.90 6.28 -21.43
C CYS A 112 -5.07 7.80 -21.36
N ALA A 113 -4.32 8.57 -22.16
CA ALA A 113 -4.33 10.03 -22.15
C ALA A 113 -5.67 10.69 -22.55
N SER A 114 -6.60 9.90 -23.11
CA SER A 114 -7.98 10.33 -23.39
C SER A 114 -8.86 10.46 -22.14
N CYS A 115 -8.50 9.79 -21.03
CA CYS A 115 -9.31 9.72 -19.81
C CYS A 115 -8.53 10.02 -18.53
N HIS A 116 -7.20 9.93 -18.56
CA HIS A 116 -6.32 10.15 -17.41
C HIS A 116 -5.26 11.22 -17.71
N SER A 117 -4.80 11.90 -16.67
CA SER A 117 -3.81 12.98 -16.76
C SER A 117 -2.90 13.03 -15.52
N MET A 118 -1.80 13.78 -15.65
CA MET A 118 -0.85 14.19 -14.61
C MET A 118 -0.18 15.47 -15.12
N SER A 119 0.47 16.13 -14.19
CA SER A 119 0.88 17.53 -14.28
C SER A 119 2.23 17.74 -13.60
N LEU A 120 3.08 16.70 -13.58
CA LEU A 120 4.27 16.60 -12.72
C LEU A 120 5.53 16.07 -13.45
N ILE A 121 5.44 15.49 -14.66
CA ILE A 121 6.57 14.95 -15.43
C ILE A 121 6.65 15.62 -16.81
N SER A 122 7.37 16.73 -16.86
CA SER A 122 7.44 17.57 -18.05
C SER A 122 8.33 16.98 -19.15
N TYR A 123 8.18 17.47 -20.39
CA TYR A 123 8.89 16.94 -21.56
C TYR A 123 10.41 16.88 -21.43
N ARG A 124 11.03 17.82 -20.72
CA ARG A 124 12.47 17.77 -20.40
C ARG A 124 12.89 16.48 -19.66
N ASP A 125 11.98 15.81 -18.98
CA ASP A 125 12.27 14.65 -18.13
C ASP A 125 12.29 13.34 -18.94
N LEU A 126 11.65 13.30 -20.12
CA LEU A 126 11.69 12.19 -21.08
C LEU A 126 12.99 12.16 -21.92
N VAL A 127 13.65 13.32 -22.07
CA VAL A 127 14.87 13.49 -22.85
C VAL A 127 16.01 12.68 -22.24
N GLY A 128 16.64 11.83 -23.06
CA GLY A 128 17.75 10.97 -22.60
C GLY A 128 17.32 9.78 -21.74
N VAL A 129 16.03 9.66 -21.41
CA VAL A 129 15.45 8.46 -20.78
C VAL A 129 14.77 7.58 -21.82
N ALA A 130 13.87 8.13 -22.65
CA ALA A 130 13.08 7.36 -23.62
C ALA A 130 13.11 7.98 -25.03
N TYR A 131 13.35 9.29 -25.12
CA TYR A 131 13.29 10.04 -26.38
C TYR A 131 14.49 11.00 -26.52
N THR A 132 14.77 11.38 -27.76
CA THR A 132 15.74 12.44 -28.11
C THR A 132 15.08 13.83 -28.04
N GLU A 133 15.87 14.90 -27.90
CA GLU A 133 15.36 16.27 -27.77
C GLU A 133 14.41 16.72 -28.90
N GLU A 134 14.59 16.21 -30.12
CA GLU A 134 13.74 16.52 -31.26
C GLU A 134 12.38 15.80 -31.20
N GLU A 135 12.37 14.50 -30.87
CA GLU A 135 11.14 13.69 -30.70
C GLU A 135 10.26 14.23 -29.55
N THR A 136 10.91 14.75 -28.51
CA THR A 136 10.25 15.13 -27.25
C THR A 136 9.51 16.49 -27.34
N LYS A 137 9.74 17.29 -28.39
CA LYS A 137 9.08 18.60 -28.58
C LYS A 137 7.61 18.52 -29.02
N ALA A 138 7.12 17.35 -29.41
CA ALA A 138 5.85 17.20 -30.14
C ALA A 138 4.67 16.63 -29.32
N MET A 139 4.86 16.30 -28.03
CA MET A 139 3.86 15.61 -27.20
C MET A 139 3.56 16.41 -25.91
N ALA A 140 2.40 16.17 -25.27
CA ALA A 140 1.96 16.87 -24.03
C ALA A 140 1.03 16.02 -23.11
N ALA A 141 1.36 15.90 -21.80
CA ALA A 141 0.63 15.27 -20.66
C ALA A 141 0.95 13.78 -20.27
N GLU A 142 0.56 13.34 -19.05
CA GLU A 142 1.24 12.26 -18.25
C GLU A 142 0.34 11.38 -17.27
N ILE A 143 0.84 10.42 -16.43
CA ILE A 143 0.19 9.84 -15.17
C ILE A 143 1.18 9.53 -13.99
N GLU A 144 0.86 9.87 -12.70
CA GLU A 144 1.50 9.37 -11.44
C GLU A 144 0.71 8.19 -10.80
N VAL A 145 1.36 7.31 -9.99
CA VAL A 145 0.70 6.15 -9.34
C VAL A 145 0.91 6.08 -7.81
N ALA A 146 -0.15 6.35 -7.05
CA ALA A 146 -0.18 6.22 -5.59
C ALA A 146 -1.16 5.11 -5.12
N ARG A 147 -0.75 3.84 -5.19
CA ARG A 147 -1.55 2.67 -4.76
C ARG A 147 -0.69 1.65 -3.99
N HIS A 148 -1.32 0.93 -3.06
CA HIS A 148 -0.66 -0.16 -2.33
C HIS A 148 -0.17 -1.23 -3.30
N ASN A 149 1.00 -1.82 -3.04
CA ASN A 149 1.73 -2.73 -3.94
C ASN A 149 2.07 -2.15 -5.35
N GLY A 150 1.80 -0.85 -5.59
CA GLY A 150 2.27 -0.05 -6.73
C GLY A 150 2.11 -0.73 -8.10
N GLN A 151 3.24 -1.00 -8.75
CA GLN A 151 3.33 -1.64 -10.06
C GLN A 151 2.58 -2.98 -10.14
N ASN A 152 2.67 -3.82 -9.11
CA ASN A 152 2.01 -5.12 -9.09
C ASN A 152 0.48 -4.97 -9.12
N TYR A 153 -0.03 -3.98 -8.37
CA TYR A 153 -1.45 -3.65 -8.35
C TYR A 153 -1.91 -3.13 -9.71
N VAL A 154 -1.20 -2.17 -10.31
CA VAL A 154 -1.61 -1.61 -11.62
C VAL A 154 -1.55 -2.67 -12.72
N PHE A 155 -0.52 -3.52 -12.76
CA PHE A 155 -0.45 -4.61 -13.73
C PHE A 155 -1.60 -5.62 -13.55
N ALA A 156 -1.81 -6.10 -12.33
CA ALA A 156 -2.88 -7.05 -12.01
C ALA A 156 -4.27 -6.45 -12.30
N LEU A 157 -4.48 -5.15 -12.02
CA LEU A 157 -5.71 -4.44 -12.34
C LEU A 157 -5.93 -4.39 -13.87
N LEU A 158 -4.92 -3.97 -14.65
CA LEU A 158 -5.06 -3.82 -16.10
C LEU A 158 -5.31 -5.16 -16.81
N THR A 159 -4.62 -6.24 -16.41
CA THR A 159 -4.78 -7.58 -17.03
C THR A 159 -5.80 -8.47 -16.31
N GLY A 160 -6.51 -7.94 -15.30
CA GLY A 160 -7.31 -8.72 -14.34
C GLY A 160 -8.80 -8.79 -14.62
N TYR A 161 -9.27 -8.11 -15.66
CA TYR A 161 -10.69 -8.09 -16.04
C TYR A 161 -11.18 -9.51 -16.38
N ARG A 162 -12.26 -9.93 -15.70
CA ARG A 162 -12.92 -11.23 -15.87
C ARG A 162 -14.41 -11.11 -15.65
N ASP A 163 -15.17 -12.14 -15.99
CA ASP A 163 -16.61 -12.17 -15.71
C ASP A 163 -16.88 -12.22 -14.19
N PRO A 164 -18.00 -11.63 -13.70
CA PRO A 164 -18.36 -11.69 -12.30
C PRO A 164 -18.68 -13.13 -11.87
N PRO A 165 -18.27 -13.55 -10.65
CA PRO A 165 -18.62 -14.87 -10.13
C PRO A 165 -20.12 -15.00 -9.88
N ALA A 166 -20.62 -16.24 -9.90
CA ALA A 166 -22.04 -16.53 -9.75
C ALA A 166 -22.63 -15.89 -8.48
N GLY A 167 -23.69 -15.08 -8.65
CA GLY A 167 -24.36 -14.35 -7.56
C GLY A 167 -23.95 -12.89 -7.41
N VAL A 168 -22.86 -12.43 -8.03
CA VAL A 168 -22.46 -11.01 -8.03
C VAL A 168 -23.09 -10.30 -9.22
N THR A 169 -24.07 -9.42 -8.97
CA THR A 169 -24.64 -8.52 -9.97
C THR A 169 -24.00 -7.14 -9.89
N ILE A 170 -23.55 -6.63 -11.03
CA ILE A 170 -22.89 -5.32 -11.13
C ILE A 170 -23.89 -4.32 -11.70
N ARG A 171 -23.83 -3.07 -11.22
CA ARG A 171 -24.68 -1.98 -11.70
C ARG A 171 -24.31 -1.62 -13.13
N GLU A 172 -25.30 -1.20 -13.92
CA GLU A 172 -25.10 -0.77 -15.30
C GLU A 172 -24.02 0.31 -15.41
N GLY A 173 -23.09 0.16 -16.36
CA GLY A 173 -21.94 1.06 -16.54
C GLY A 173 -20.72 0.77 -15.65
N LEU A 174 -20.74 -0.27 -14.80
CA LEU A 174 -19.54 -0.77 -14.11
C LEU A 174 -19.10 -2.14 -14.64
N HIS A 175 -17.82 -2.44 -14.49
CA HIS A 175 -17.17 -3.66 -14.94
C HIS A 175 -16.60 -4.44 -13.74
N TYR A 176 -16.55 -5.77 -13.83
CA TYR A 176 -15.93 -6.57 -12.77
C TYR A 176 -14.41 -6.51 -12.87
N ASN A 177 -13.75 -6.20 -11.76
CA ASN A 177 -12.32 -6.43 -11.60
C ASN A 177 -12.02 -6.89 -10.18
N PRO A 178 -11.45 -8.10 -10.00
CA PRO A 178 -11.22 -8.69 -8.68
C PRO A 178 -10.17 -7.96 -7.85
N TYR A 179 -9.22 -7.28 -8.48
CA TYR A 179 -8.13 -6.57 -7.80
C TYR A 179 -8.57 -5.16 -7.38
N PHE A 180 -9.69 -4.66 -7.89
CA PHE A 180 -10.25 -3.38 -7.48
C PHE A 180 -11.03 -3.53 -6.16
N PRO A 181 -10.80 -2.68 -5.15
CA PRO A 181 -11.60 -2.67 -3.92
C PRO A 181 -13.09 -2.50 -4.21
N GLY A 182 -13.93 -3.37 -3.66
CA GLY A 182 -15.37 -3.46 -3.95
C GLY A 182 -15.72 -4.22 -5.25
N GLY A 183 -14.73 -4.74 -5.99
CA GLY A 183 -14.89 -5.61 -7.16
C GLY A 183 -15.48 -4.97 -8.42
N ALA A 184 -16.05 -3.77 -8.35
CA ALA A 184 -16.72 -3.09 -9.47
C ALA A 184 -16.05 -1.75 -9.80
N ILE A 185 -15.46 -1.67 -11.00
CA ILE A 185 -14.70 -0.50 -11.49
C ILE A 185 -15.46 0.19 -12.64
N ALA A 186 -15.44 1.52 -12.67
CA ALA A 186 -16.10 2.32 -13.73
C ALA A 186 -15.28 2.38 -15.05
N MET A 187 -14.05 1.89 -15.04
CA MET A 187 -13.17 1.81 -16.21
C MET A 187 -13.41 0.49 -16.95
N PRO A 188 -13.69 0.50 -18.27
CA PRO A 188 -13.76 -0.71 -19.08
C PRO A 188 -12.36 -1.32 -19.29
N LYS A 189 -12.31 -2.54 -19.85
CA LYS A 189 -11.04 -3.15 -20.28
C LYS A 189 -10.46 -2.37 -21.47
N MET A 190 -9.46 -1.52 -21.19
CA MET A 190 -8.80 -0.68 -22.19
C MET A 190 -7.70 -1.40 -22.98
N LEU A 191 -6.98 -2.35 -22.35
CA LEU A 191 -5.94 -3.13 -23.02
C LEU A 191 -6.55 -4.37 -23.67
N ASN A 192 -6.61 -4.38 -24.99
CA ASN A 192 -7.03 -5.52 -25.81
C ASN A 192 -5.88 -5.92 -26.72
N ASP A 193 -5.68 -7.21 -27.00
CA ASP A 193 -4.60 -7.67 -27.89
C ASP A 193 -4.65 -6.94 -29.25
N GLY A 194 -3.53 -6.35 -29.66
CA GLY A 194 -3.42 -5.58 -30.91
C GLY A 194 -4.00 -4.16 -30.86
N ALA A 195 -4.26 -3.58 -29.69
CA ALA A 195 -4.81 -2.22 -29.57
C ALA A 195 -3.81 -1.09 -29.96
N VAL A 196 -2.51 -1.37 -29.98
CA VAL A 196 -1.42 -0.43 -30.29
C VAL A 196 -0.41 -1.14 -31.20
N GLU A 197 0.12 -0.46 -32.21
CA GLU A 197 1.23 -0.98 -33.03
C GLU A 197 2.55 -0.37 -32.53
N TYR A 198 3.46 -1.19 -32.01
CA TYR A 198 4.73 -0.70 -31.47
C TYR A 198 5.72 -0.31 -32.56
N GLU A 199 6.42 0.82 -32.35
CA GLU A 199 7.44 1.32 -33.30
C GLU A 199 8.64 0.38 -33.49
N ASP A 200 8.93 -0.49 -32.51
CA ASP A 200 10.02 -1.45 -32.52
C ASP A 200 9.63 -2.84 -33.07
N GLY A 201 8.36 -3.03 -33.46
CA GLY A 201 7.84 -4.30 -33.98
C GLY A 201 7.59 -5.38 -32.91
N THR A 202 7.61 -5.04 -31.62
CA THR A 202 7.22 -5.98 -30.55
C THR A 202 5.73 -6.39 -30.72
N PRO A 203 5.34 -7.65 -30.44
CA PRO A 203 3.94 -8.04 -30.42
C PRO A 203 3.14 -7.37 -29.28
N ALA A 204 2.15 -6.55 -29.63
CA ALA A 204 1.31 -5.80 -28.69
C ALA A 204 0.19 -6.64 -28.05
N THR A 205 0.57 -7.62 -27.23
CA THR A 205 -0.36 -8.35 -26.36
C THR A 205 -0.76 -7.52 -25.14
N GLU A 206 -1.93 -7.80 -24.56
CA GLU A 206 -2.43 -7.20 -23.31
C GLU A 206 -1.40 -7.24 -22.19
N ALA A 207 -0.74 -8.39 -21.99
CA ALA A 207 0.29 -8.55 -20.98
C ALA A 207 1.56 -7.73 -21.29
N GLN A 208 1.94 -7.59 -22.57
CA GLN A 208 3.11 -6.80 -22.97
C GLN A 208 2.83 -5.30 -22.80
N MET A 209 1.67 -4.82 -23.25
CA MET A 209 1.21 -3.45 -23.03
C MET A 209 1.07 -3.12 -21.54
N GLY A 210 0.49 -4.02 -20.75
CA GLY A 210 0.40 -3.87 -19.30
C GLY A 210 1.76 -3.74 -18.64
N LYS A 211 2.74 -4.56 -19.05
CA LYS A 211 4.12 -4.50 -18.54
C LYS A 211 4.76 -3.16 -18.88
N ASP A 212 4.66 -2.72 -20.13
CA ASP A 212 5.33 -1.50 -20.61
C ASP A 212 4.72 -0.24 -20.00
N VAL A 213 3.38 -0.12 -19.97
CA VAL A 213 2.68 0.98 -19.26
C VAL A 213 3.11 1.02 -17.80
N VAL A 214 3.16 -0.10 -17.10
CA VAL A 214 3.55 -0.13 -15.68
C VAL A 214 5.03 0.22 -15.47
N SER A 215 5.93 -0.14 -16.39
CA SER A 215 7.32 0.33 -16.39
C SER A 215 7.41 1.84 -16.56
N PHE A 216 6.68 2.41 -17.53
CA PHE A 216 6.59 3.86 -17.73
C PHE A 216 6.02 4.58 -16.52
N LEU A 217 4.89 4.11 -15.97
CA LEU A 217 4.24 4.70 -14.79
C LEU A 217 5.11 4.60 -13.53
N SER A 218 5.92 3.54 -13.39
CA SER A 218 6.90 3.48 -12.31
C SER A 218 7.99 4.51 -12.47
N TRP A 219 8.53 4.67 -13.68
CA TRP A 219 9.58 5.63 -13.93
C TRP A 219 9.05 7.07 -13.73
N ALA A 220 7.82 7.35 -14.17
CA ALA A 220 7.15 8.62 -13.95
C ALA A 220 6.95 8.95 -12.46
N ALA A 221 6.73 7.93 -11.61
CA ALA A 221 6.59 8.11 -10.16
C ALA A 221 7.93 8.19 -9.40
N GLU A 222 9.01 7.61 -9.93
CA GLU A 222 10.35 7.57 -9.30
C GLU A 222 11.48 7.72 -10.33
N PRO A 223 11.61 8.88 -11.03
CA PRO A 223 12.60 9.04 -12.10
C PRO A 223 14.04 8.99 -11.58
N GLU A 224 14.27 9.28 -10.30
CA GLU A 224 15.57 9.27 -9.64
C GLU A 224 16.01 7.87 -9.15
N MET A 225 15.20 6.84 -9.37
CA MET A 225 15.42 5.45 -8.89
C MET A 225 16.84 4.93 -9.16
N GLU A 226 17.40 5.21 -10.34
CA GLU A 226 18.72 4.72 -10.74
C GLU A 226 19.86 5.44 -10.00
N GLU A 227 19.83 6.77 -9.97
CA GLU A 227 20.80 7.56 -9.20
C GLU A 227 20.70 7.20 -7.71
N ARG A 228 19.47 7.08 -7.18
CA ARG A 228 19.19 6.70 -5.79
C ARG A 228 19.78 5.33 -5.44
N LYS A 229 19.68 4.33 -6.33
CA LYS A 229 20.31 3.01 -6.13
C LYS A 229 21.84 3.07 -6.23
N LEU A 230 22.38 3.76 -7.24
CA LEU A 230 23.83 3.91 -7.42
C LEU A 230 24.48 4.65 -6.24
N MET A 231 23.88 5.75 -5.81
CA MET A 231 24.34 6.53 -4.65
C MET A 231 24.10 5.76 -3.36
N GLY A 232 22.99 5.05 -3.21
CA GLY A 232 22.74 4.15 -2.09
C GLY A 232 23.83 3.08 -1.95
N PHE A 233 24.19 2.39 -3.03
CA PHE A 233 25.26 1.40 -3.04
C PHE A 233 26.62 2.01 -2.67
N LYS A 234 26.98 3.16 -3.28
CA LYS A 234 28.22 3.89 -2.97
C LYS A 234 28.29 4.32 -1.50
N TRP A 235 27.21 4.85 -0.94
CA TRP A 235 27.16 5.26 0.46
C TRP A 235 27.14 4.08 1.44
N ILE A 236 26.44 2.98 1.14
CA ILE A 236 26.49 1.76 1.97
C ILE A 236 27.93 1.23 2.04
N PHE A 237 28.65 1.21 0.93
CA PHE A 237 30.06 0.79 0.89
C PHE A 237 30.96 1.72 1.72
N VAL A 238 30.87 3.04 1.51
CA VAL A 238 31.66 4.03 2.24
C VAL A 238 31.36 4.03 3.74
N LEU A 239 30.08 3.97 4.13
CA LEU A 239 29.66 3.93 5.53
C LEU A 239 30.06 2.60 6.21
N SER A 240 30.08 1.49 5.48
CA SER A 240 30.58 0.21 6.01
C SER A 240 32.07 0.28 6.35
N LEU A 241 32.89 0.88 5.47
CA LEU A 241 34.31 1.12 5.75
C LEU A 241 34.51 2.11 6.92
N ALA A 242 33.74 3.19 6.97
CA ALA A 242 33.78 4.15 8.07
C ALA A 242 33.38 3.52 9.41
N LEU A 243 32.37 2.64 9.42
CA LEU A 243 31.92 1.91 10.61
C LEU A 243 32.97 0.91 11.10
N LEU A 244 33.64 0.19 10.21
CA LEU A 244 34.77 -0.68 10.55
C LEU A 244 35.92 0.11 11.17
N GLN A 245 36.30 1.24 10.56
CA GLN A 245 37.34 2.13 11.08
C GLN A 245 36.97 2.73 12.45
N ALA A 246 35.73 3.19 12.62
CA ALA A 246 35.24 3.71 13.89
C ALA A 246 35.17 2.62 14.98
N GLY A 247 34.78 1.39 14.61
CA GLY A 247 34.79 0.22 15.47
C GLY A 247 36.20 -0.13 15.96
N TYR A 248 37.17 -0.19 15.03
CA TYR A 248 38.59 -0.39 15.35
C TYR A 248 39.12 0.72 16.26
N TYR A 249 38.92 1.98 15.91
CA TYR A 249 39.38 3.14 16.70
C TYR A 249 38.76 3.15 18.11
N ARG A 250 37.46 2.83 18.24
CA ARG A 250 36.80 2.68 19.55
C ARG A 250 37.41 1.57 20.38
N ARG A 251 37.70 0.39 19.79
CA ARG A 251 38.36 -0.72 20.48
C ARG A 251 39.78 -0.34 20.92
N LEU A 252 40.53 0.35 20.07
CA LEU A 252 41.88 0.84 20.37
C LEU A 252 41.87 1.83 21.55
N ARG A 253 40.99 2.84 21.53
CA ARG A 253 40.89 3.84 22.61
C ARG A 253 40.38 3.26 23.93
N TRP A 254 39.44 2.31 23.90
CA TRP A 254 38.91 1.68 25.10
C TRP A 254 39.76 0.51 25.64
N SER A 255 40.83 0.11 24.92
CA SER A 255 41.70 -1.00 25.33
C SER A 255 42.24 -0.82 26.76
N VAL A 256 42.86 0.33 27.04
CA VAL A 256 43.48 0.68 28.34
C VAL A 256 42.50 0.54 29.50
N LEU A 257 41.26 1.02 29.35
CA LEU A 257 40.23 0.94 30.39
C LEU A 257 39.67 -0.48 30.57
N LYS A 258 39.71 -1.32 29.52
CA LYS A 258 39.21 -2.70 29.55
C LYS A 258 40.28 -3.71 29.97
N SER A 259 41.56 -3.40 29.81
CA SER A 259 42.68 -4.27 30.24
C SER A 259 43.24 -3.92 31.62
N ARG A 260 42.73 -2.88 32.29
CA ARG A 260 43.17 -2.52 33.65
C ARG A 260 42.78 -3.60 34.65
N LYS A 261 43.72 -4.01 35.50
CA LYS A 261 43.44 -4.79 36.72
C LYS A 261 43.25 -3.81 37.86
N LEU A 262 42.19 -3.98 38.64
CA LEU A 262 41.90 -3.17 39.81
C LEU A 262 42.07 -4.04 41.05
N VAL A 263 42.88 -3.59 42.00
CA VAL A 263 42.84 -4.07 43.38
C VAL A 263 41.79 -3.22 44.09
N LEU A 264 40.85 -3.87 44.76
CA LEU A 264 39.84 -3.20 45.56
C LEU A 264 40.16 -3.48 47.02
N ASP A 265 40.47 -2.44 47.80
CA ASP A 265 40.63 -2.54 49.26
C ASP A 265 39.27 -2.67 49.93
N VAL A 266 38.60 -3.79 49.66
CA VAL A 266 37.40 -4.24 50.35
C VAL A 266 37.58 -5.71 50.70
N VAL A 267 37.38 -6.03 51.98
CA VAL A 267 37.42 -7.39 52.52
C VAL A 267 35.97 -7.81 52.76
N ASN A 268 35.64 -9.07 52.45
CA ASN A 268 34.31 -9.66 52.67
C ASN A 268 34.32 -10.56 53.91
#